data_AF-A0A973LJX4-F1
#
_entry.id   AF-A0A973LJX4-F1
#
_cell.length_a   1.000
_cell.length_b   1.000
_cell.length_c   1.000
_cell.angle_alpha   90.00
_cell.angle_beta   90.00
_cell.angle_gamma   90.00
#
_symmetry.space_group_name_H-M   'P 1'
#
loop_
_entity.id
_entity.type
_entity.pdbx_description
1 polymer ?
#
loop_
_entity_poly.entity_id
_entity_poly.type
_entity_poly.pdbx_seq_one_letter_code
_entity_poly.pdbx_strand_id
1 'polypeptide(L)'
;MTDHVPSTTVTAAQIARLAGVGRAAVSNWRKRHPTFPEPVGGTETSPTFALAAVEAWLRDEGKLAALPDGEVLWRAVDVPGDPVRTARAVADLAEALLGGGAADRPDSETLAAAKRAADADAGGPRAVIEALAARFTDAHGREVDTGGATEALSALVARIALSGVAAPSGRHGLTIYDPFCGAGNLLVAAAREAPDSTLIGAAPERAAVPLAGARLRAAG
;
A
#
# COMPACT_ATOMS: atom_id res chain seq x y z
N MET A 1 42.94 3.21 11.54
CA MET A 1 42.30 4.55 11.55
C MET A 1 41.11 4.45 10.61
N THR A 2 39.96 4.03 11.13
CA THR A 2 38.75 3.81 10.33
C THR A 2 38.15 5.15 9.96
N ASP A 3 38.04 5.40 8.65
CA ASP A 3 37.33 6.55 8.08
C ASP A 3 35.90 6.61 8.62
N HIS A 4 35.59 7.69 9.33
CA HIS A 4 34.22 8.03 9.70
C HIS A 4 33.59 8.74 8.51
N VAL A 5 32.97 7.98 7.60
CA VAL A 5 32.07 8.57 6.60
C VAL A 5 30.99 9.33 7.39
N PRO A 6 30.77 10.64 7.13
CA PRO A 6 29.81 11.43 7.89
C PRO A 6 28.42 10.80 7.73
N SER A 7 27.91 10.19 8.80
CA SER A 7 26.59 9.58 8.80
C SER A 7 25.54 10.70 8.73
N THR A 8 24.88 10.86 7.59
CA THR A 8 23.74 11.76 7.45
C THR A 8 22.70 11.41 8.51
N THR A 9 22.34 12.37 9.36
CA THR A 9 21.35 12.17 10.42
C THR A 9 20.02 12.83 10.07
N VAL A 10 18.91 12.21 10.47
CA VAL A 10 17.54 12.71 10.25
C VAL A 10 16.76 12.82 11.55
N THR A 11 15.87 13.82 11.61
CA THR A 11 14.91 14.02 12.71
C THR A 11 13.65 13.17 12.51
N ALA A 12 12.88 12.93 13.57
CA ALA A 12 11.59 12.24 13.47
C ALA A 12 10.63 12.87 12.43
N ALA A 13 10.69 14.19 12.24
CA ALA A 13 9.89 14.88 11.23
C ALA A 13 10.37 14.60 9.79
N GLN A 14 11.68 14.41 9.58
CA GLN A 14 12.23 13.97 8.29
C GLN A 14 11.90 12.51 8.03
N ILE A 15 11.99 11.64 9.04
CA ILE A 15 11.58 10.22 8.95
C ILE A 15 10.10 10.13 8.55
N ALA A 16 9.23 10.95 9.16
CA ALA A 16 7.81 10.99 8.84
C ALA A 16 7.58 11.34 7.35
N ARG A 17 8.34 12.30 6.82
CA ARG A 17 8.30 12.65 5.40
C ARG A 17 8.82 11.53 4.50
N LEU A 18 9.95 10.91 4.86
CA LEU A 18 10.51 9.77 4.13
C LEU A 18 9.53 8.58 4.03
N ALA A 19 8.75 8.36 5.09
CA ALA A 19 7.77 7.28 5.15
C ALA A 19 6.35 7.71 4.71
N GLY A 20 6.13 8.96 4.31
CA GLY A 20 4.81 9.46 3.90
C GLY A 20 3.74 9.48 5.00
N VAL A 21 4.14 9.55 6.28
CA VAL A 21 3.25 9.50 7.45
C VAL A 21 3.29 10.78 8.29
N GLY A 22 2.37 10.91 9.23
CA GLY A 22 2.43 11.96 10.27
C GLY A 22 3.50 11.69 11.34
N ARG A 23 3.99 12.74 12.01
CA ARG A 23 5.01 12.64 13.08
C ARG A 23 4.60 11.73 14.25
N ALA A 24 3.30 11.62 14.51
CA ALA A 24 2.76 10.74 15.55
C ALA A 24 3.01 9.25 15.27
N ALA A 25 3.04 8.83 13.99
CA ALA A 25 3.36 7.45 13.61
C ALA A 25 4.80 7.10 13.98
N VAL A 26 5.76 7.98 13.67
CA VAL A 26 7.18 7.81 14.03
C VAL A 26 7.37 7.73 15.54
N SER A 27 6.64 8.56 16.30
CA SER A 27 6.64 8.50 17.77
C SER A 27 6.11 7.15 18.29
N ASN A 28 5.08 6.60 17.65
CA ASN A 28 4.53 5.30 18.00
C ASN A 28 5.48 4.14 17.65
N TRP A 29 6.17 4.21 16.50
CA TRP A 29 7.15 3.21 16.10
C TRP A 29 8.28 3.07 17.11
N ARG A 30 8.84 4.20 17.53
CA ARG A 30 9.86 4.26 18.59
C ARG A 30 9.44 3.56 19.89
N LYS A 31 8.15 3.51 20.20
CA LYS A 31 7.63 2.88 21.42
C LYS A 31 7.29 1.39 21.24
N ARG A 32 6.78 1.02 20.06
CA ARG A 32 6.18 -0.31 19.82
C ARG A 32 7.05 -1.26 19.02
N HIS A 33 8.10 -0.76 18.35
CA HIS A 33 9.03 -1.58 17.57
C HIS A 33 10.41 -1.52 18.21
N PRO A 34 10.82 -2.58 18.95
CA PRO A 34 12.13 -2.64 19.59
C PRO A 34 13.30 -2.58 18.60
N THR A 35 13.04 -2.92 17.34
CA THR A 35 14.01 -2.87 16.23
C THR A 35 14.16 -1.47 15.64
N PHE A 36 13.34 -0.49 16.05
CA PHE A 36 13.44 0.87 15.53
C PHE A 36 14.80 1.48 15.93
N PRO A 37 15.51 2.16 15.01
CA PRO A 37 16.85 2.65 15.28
C PRO A 37 16.94 3.55 16.52
N GLU A 38 17.98 3.31 17.32
CA GLU A 38 18.30 4.18 18.44
C GLU A 38 18.81 5.56 17.96
N PRO A 39 18.55 6.63 18.72
CA PRO A 39 19.03 7.95 18.38
C PRO A 39 20.56 8.01 18.47
N VAL A 40 21.19 8.60 17.44
CA VAL A 40 22.64 8.80 17.37
C VAL A 40 23.05 10.23 17.76
N GLY A 41 22.08 11.09 18.06
CA GLY A 41 22.30 12.47 18.48
C GLY A 41 21.00 13.25 18.73
N GLY A 42 21.12 14.58 18.75
CA GLY A 42 20.00 15.51 18.99
C GLY A 42 19.74 15.77 20.48
N THR A 43 18.55 16.29 20.79
CA THR A 43 18.11 16.57 22.17
C THR A 43 17.05 15.56 22.60
N GLU A 44 16.75 15.47 23.91
CA GLU A 44 15.65 14.63 24.41
C GLU A 44 14.31 14.94 23.71
N THR A 45 14.09 16.21 23.39
CA THR A 45 12.86 16.70 22.73
C THR A 45 12.90 16.57 21.20
N SER A 46 14.09 16.46 20.59
CA SER A 46 14.28 16.35 19.14
C SER A 46 15.49 15.47 18.82
N PRO A 47 15.37 14.14 19.01
CA PRO A 47 16.43 13.20 18.72
C PRO A 47 16.68 13.09 17.21
N THR A 48 17.93 12.78 16.84
CA THR A 48 18.35 12.48 15.47
C THR A 48 18.82 11.03 15.33
N PHE A 49 18.58 10.46 14.16
CA PHE A 49 18.79 9.05 13.85
C PHE A 49 19.69 8.92 12.61
N ALA A 50 20.48 7.87 12.52
CA ALA A 50 21.26 7.60 11.32
C ALA A 50 20.34 7.27 10.15
N LEU A 51 20.44 8.02 9.04
CA LEU A 51 19.58 7.86 7.87
C LEU A 51 19.59 6.42 7.34
N ALA A 52 20.78 5.84 7.18
CA ALA A 52 20.93 4.48 6.65
C ALA A 52 20.24 3.42 7.53
N ALA A 53 20.28 3.56 8.86
CA ALA A 53 19.61 2.65 9.77
C ALA A 53 18.08 2.79 9.70
N VAL A 54 17.58 4.02 9.58
CA VAL A 54 16.15 4.29 9.41
C VAL A 54 15.65 3.76 8.08
N GLU A 55 16.37 3.97 6.98
CA GLU A 55 15.98 3.44 5.67
C GLU A 55 16.01 1.91 5.64
N ALA A 56 16.99 1.28 6.27
CA ALA A 56 17.04 -0.18 6.41
C ALA A 56 15.83 -0.70 7.20
N TRP A 57 15.53 -0.11 8.34
CA TRP A 57 14.37 -0.50 9.16
C TRP A 57 13.04 -0.26 8.45
N LEU A 58 12.88 0.91 7.82
CA LEU A 58 11.67 1.22 7.05
C LEU A 58 11.47 0.23 5.90
N ARG A 59 12.54 -0.19 5.22
CA ARG A 59 12.47 -1.20 4.17
C ARG A 59 12.08 -2.58 4.71
N ASP A 60 12.71 -3.01 5.80
CA ASP A 60 12.44 -4.29 6.46
C ASP A 60 10.99 -4.40 6.95
N GLU A 61 10.44 -3.29 7.43
CA GLU A 61 9.06 -3.22 7.93
C GLU A 61 8.03 -2.91 6.83
N GLY A 62 8.45 -2.76 5.56
CA GLY A 62 7.56 -2.35 4.46
C GLY A 62 6.98 -0.93 4.62
N LYS A 63 7.61 -0.09 5.45
CA LYS A 63 7.21 1.28 5.81
C LYS A 63 8.00 2.35 5.06
N LEU A 64 8.98 1.96 4.24
CA LEU A 64 9.62 2.87 3.31
C LEU A 64 8.59 3.13 2.21
N ALA A 65 8.07 4.35 2.12
CA ALA A 65 7.56 4.80 0.84
C ALA A 65 8.76 4.68 -0.10
N ALA A 66 8.70 3.77 -1.07
CA ALA A 66 9.79 3.54 -2.01
C ALA A 66 10.13 4.86 -2.73
N LEU A 67 11.11 5.59 -2.19
CA LEU A 67 11.75 6.78 -2.72
C LEU A 67 10.79 7.96 -3.07
N PRO A 68 11.33 9.17 -3.35
CA PRO A 68 10.59 10.33 -3.86
C PRO A 68 9.56 10.02 -4.96
N ASP A 69 9.74 8.94 -5.71
CA ASP A 69 8.83 8.47 -6.75
C ASP A 69 7.45 8.10 -6.20
N GLY A 70 7.31 7.56 -4.98
CA GLY A 70 5.99 7.26 -4.40
C GLY A 70 5.12 8.51 -4.20
N GLU A 71 5.72 9.63 -3.82
CA GLU A 71 5.00 10.90 -3.67
C GLU A 71 4.74 11.56 -5.03
N VAL A 72 5.67 11.44 -5.98
CA VAL A 72 5.49 11.91 -7.35
C VAL A 72 4.38 11.14 -8.06
N LEU A 73 4.40 9.80 -7.95
CA LEU A 73 3.37 8.91 -8.49
C LEU A 73 2.02 9.21 -7.86
N TRP A 74 1.96 9.39 -6.54
CA TRP A 74 0.73 9.80 -5.90
C TRP A 74 0.24 11.15 -6.43
N ARG A 75 1.09 12.16 -6.52
CA ARG A 75 0.72 13.47 -7.07
C ARG A 75 0.25 13.39 -8.54
N ALA A 76 0.75 12.42 -9.31
CA ALA A 76 0.33 12.24 -10.70
C ALA A 76 -1.07 11.63 -10.84
N VAL A 77 -1.51 10.81 -9.87
CA VAL A 77 -2.80 10.11 -9.92
C VAL A 77 -3.86 10.73 -8.98
N ASP A 78 -3.45 11.49 -7.97
CA ASP A 78 -4.33 12.13 -7.01
C ASP A 78 -4.99 13.37 -7.61
N VAL A 79 -6.32 13.37 -7.62
CA VAL A 79 -7.15 14.49 -8.07
C VAL A 79 -7.80 15.10 -6.83
N PRO A 80 -7.31 16.25 -6.33
CA PRO A 80 -7.82 16.85 -5.11
C PRO A 80 -9.32 17.09 -5.16
N GLY A 81 -10.05 16.56 -4.17
CA GLY A 81 -11.51 16.68 -4.05
C GLY A 81 -12.31 15.83 -5.05
N ASP A 82 -11.65 14.96 -5.82
CA ASP A 82 -12.31 14.03 -6.74
C ASP A 82 -11.80 12.60 -6.53
N PRO A 83 -12.35 11.91 -5.53
CA PRO A 83 -11.92 10.55 -5.22
C PRO A 83 -12.29 9.54 -6.34
N VAL A 84 -13.33 9.81 -7.13
CA VAL A 84 -13.74 8.95 -8.25
C VAL A 84 -12.70 9.00 -9.36
N ARG A 85 -12.25 10.18 -9.76
CA ARG A 85 -11.17 10.32 -10.74
C ARG A 85 -9.84 9.82 -10.21
N THR A 86 -9.56 10.02 -8.92
CA THR A 86 -8.36 9.47 -8.28
C THR A 86 -8.36 7.94 -8.35
N ALA A 87 -9.48 7.29 -8.01
CA ALA A 87 -9.59 5.83 -8.08
C ALA A 87 -9.34 5.29 -9.49
N ARG A 88 -9.88 5.97 -10.52
CA ARG A 88 -9.66 5.60 -11.93
C ARG A 88 -8.20 5.75 -12.33
N ALA A 89 -7.57 6.89 -12.02
CA ALA A 89 -6.17 7.13 -12.36
C ALA A 89 -5.22 6.11 -11.71
N VAL A 90 -5.49 5.75 -10.44
CA VAL A 90 -4.74 4.69 -9.75
C VAL A 90 -4.95 3.34 -10.43
N ALA A 91 -6.19 3.00 -10.79
CA ALA A 91 -6.50 1.75 -11.49
C ALA A 91 -5.85 1.68 -12.88
N ASP A 92 -5.91 2.76 -13.65
CA ASP A 92 -5.32 2.86 -14.98
C ASP A 92 -3.80 2.71 -14.93
N LEU A 93 -3.15 3.30 -13.94
CA LEU A 93 -1.72 3.10 -13.70
C LEU A 93 -1.41 1.64 -13.35
N ALA A 94 -2.21 1.02 -12.48
CA ALA A 94 -2.08 -0.38 -12.12
C ALA A 94 -2.25 -1.30 -13.34
N GLU A 95 -3.24 -1.06 -14.19
CA GLU A 95 -3.43 -1.80 -15.44
C GLU A 95 -2.23 -1.65 -16.38
N ALA A 96 -1.76 -0.43 -16.59
CA ALA A 96 -0.63 -0.15 -17.47
C ALA A 96 0.67 -0.82 -16.98
N LEU A 97 0.90 -0.86 -15.66
CA LEU A 97 2.01 -1.57 -15.03
C LEU A 97 1.96 -3.09 -15.28
N LEU A 98 0.77 -3.68 -15.25
CA LEU A 98 0.55 -5.11 -15.49
C LEU A 98 0.52 -5.46 -17.00
N GLY A 99 0.69 -4.48 -17.88
CA GLY A 99 0.55 -4.67 -19.33
C GLY A 99 -0.90 -4.88 -19.80
N GLY A 100 -1.87 -4.52 -18.95
CA GLY A 100 -3.30 -4.59 -19.21
C GLY A 100 -3.84 -3.40 -20.01
N GLY A 101 -5.16 -3.40 -20.20
CA GLY A 101 -5.89 -2.34 -20.90
C GLY A 101 -6.41 -1.28 -19.94
N ALA A 102 -5.57 -0.27 -19.63
CA ALA A 102 -6.02 0.94 -18.95
C ALA A 102 -7.10 1.66 -19.79
N ALA A 103 -8.13 2.19 -19.15
CA ALA A 103 -9.19 2.94 -19.81
C ALA A 103 -8.65 4.27 -20.34
N ASP A 104 -7.92 5.00 -19.48
CA ASP A 104 -7.11 6.15 -19.86
C ASP A 104 -5.65 5.83 -19.62
N ARG A 105 -4.79 6.04 -20.62
CA ARG A 105 -3.37 5.75 -20.46
C ARG A 105 -2.71 6.81 -19.57
N PRO A 106 -1.98 6.41 -18.51
CA PRO A 106 -1.08 7.33 -17.81
C PRO A 106 -0.09 7.95 -18.79
N ASP A 107 0.34 9.18 -18.50
CA ASP A 107 1.39 9.81 -19.27
C ASP A 107 2.70 8.99 -19.18
N SER A 108 3.59 9.22 -20.16
CA SER A 108 4.82 8.42 -20.30
C SER A 108 5.77 8.59 -19.13
N GLU A 109 5.78 9.74 -18.47
CA GLU A 109 6.66 10.02 -17.33
C GLU A 109 6.18 9.28 -16.08
N THR A 110 4.87 9.37 -15.79
CA THR A 110 4.22 8.63 -14.71
C THR A 110 4.39 7.12 -14.87
N LEU A 111 4.17 6.58 -16.07
CA LEU A 111 4.38 5.15 -16.33
C LEU A 111 5.85 4.75 -16.18
N ALA A 112 6.79 5.58 -16.66
CA ALA A 112 8.21 5.31 -16.50
C ALA A 112 8.65 5.35 -15.03
N ALA A 113 8.13 6.29 -14.23
CA ALA A 113 8.37 6.35 -12.79
C ALA A 113 7.81 5.11 -12.09
N ALA A 114 6.61 4.67 -12.46
CA ALA A 114 6.00 3.49 -11.86
C ALA A 114 6.78 2.20 -12.19
N LYS A 115 7.30 2.09 -13.41
CA LYS A 115 8.18 0.98 -13.82
C LYS A 115 9.50 0.98 -13.04
N ARG A 116 10.15 2.14 -12.90
CA ARG A 116 11.37 2.25 -12.07
C ARG A 116 11.11 1.86 -10.61
N ALA A 117 9.97 2.28 -10.05
CA ALA A 117 9.57 1.91 -8.70
C ALA A 117 9.33 0.39 -8.59
N ALA A 118 8.70 -0.23 -9.59
CA ALA A 118 8.51 -1.67 -9.66
C ALA A 118 9.85 -2.42 -9.78
N ASP A 119 10.77 -1.96 -10.62
CA ASP A 119 12.09 -2.59 -10.81
C ASP A 119 12.98 -2.50 -9.57
N ALA A 120 12.77 -1.48 -8.73
CA ALA A 120 13.52 -1.26 -7.49
C ALA A 120 13.00 -2.08 -6.30
N ASP A 121 11.79 -2.63 -6.37
CA ASP A 121 11.15 -3.39 -5.30
C ASP A 121 11.11 -4.89 -5.66
N ALA A 122 11.47 -5.76 -4.71
CA ALA A 122 11.43 -7.21 -4.93
C ALA A 122 10.01 -7.75 -5.18
N GLY A 123 8.98 -7.04 -4.71
CA GLY A 123 7.57 -7.29 -5.01
C GLY A 123 7.12 -6.78 -6.38
N GLY A 124 7.98 -6.10 -7.13
CA GLY A 124 7.71 -5.70 -8.51
C GLY A 124 6.50 -4.77 -8.65
N PRO A 125 5.73 -4.90 -9.76
CA PRO A 125 4.50 -4.14 -9.96
C PRO A 125 3.48 -4.28 -8.83
N ARG A 126 3.40 -5.46 -8.20
CA ARG A 126 2.48 -5.71 -7.08
C ARG A 126 2.74 -4.75 -5.92
N ALA A 127 4.00 -4.51 -5.56
CA ALA A 127 4.36 -3.62 -4.46
C ALA A 127 3.89 -2.18 -4.74
N VAL A 128 4.09 -1.68 -5.95
CA VAL A 128 3.64 -0.35 -6.37
C VAL A 128 2.12 -0.22 -6.32
N ILE A 129 1.40 -1.23 -6.82
CA ILE A 129 -0.06 -1.24 -6.85
C ILE A 129 -0.64 -1.27 -5.42
N GLU A 130 -0.09 -2.09 -4.54
CA GLU A 130 -0.52 -2.17 -3.14
C GLU A 130 -0.24 -0.86 -2.39
N ALA A 131 0.92 -0.22 -2.63
CA ALA A 131 1.25 1.07 -2.03
C ALA A 131 0.27 2.18 -2.47
N LEU A 132 -0.07 2.24 -3.76
CA LEU A 132 -1.05 3.20 -4.28
C LEU A 132 -2.46 2.91 -3.76
N ALA A 133 -2.87 1.64 -3.67
CA ALA A 133 -4.17 1.26 -3.14
C ALA A 133 -4.32 1.57 -1.64
N ALA A 134 -3.26 1.35 -0.85
CA ALA A 134 -3.21 1.72 0.55
C ALA A 134 -3.34 3.24 0.70
N ARG A 135 -2.58 4.01 -0.09
CA ARG A 135 -2.62 5.47 -0.06
C ARG A 135 -3.98 6.03 -0.51
N PHE A 136 -4.60 5.43 -1.52
CA PHE A 136 -5.97 5.76 -1.93
C PHE A 136 -6.98 5.52 -0.80
N THR A 137 -6.88 4.38 -0.12
CA THR A 137 -7.77 4.05 1.01
C THR A 137 -7.57 5.02 2.17
N ASP A 138 -6.32 5.39 2.48
CA ASP A 138 -6.03 6.35 3.56
C ASP A 138 -6.52 7.77 3.24
N ALA A 139 -6.36 8.21 1.98
CA ALA A 139 -6.78 9.53 1.55
C ALA A 139 -8.31 9.66 1.41
N HIS A 140 -8.96 8.64 0.81
CA HIS A 140 -10.33 8.74 0.30
C HIS A 140 -11.29 7.73 0.95
N GLY A 141 -10.84 6.90 1.89
CA GLY A 141 -11.61 5.77 2.43
C GLY A 141 -12.93 6.13 3.12
N ARG A 142 -13.10 7.39 3.55
CA ARG A 142 -14.35 7.90 4.15
C ARG A 142 -15.35 8.44 3.13
N GLU A 143 -14.88 8.86 1.95
CA GLU A 143 -15.70 9.56 0.94
C GLU A 143 -16.25 8.62 -0.13
N VAL A 144 -15.60 7.49 -0.39
CA VAL A 144 -15.94 6.57 -1.50
C VAL A 144 -16.70 5.33 -1.04
N ASP A 145 -17.23 5.32 0.17
CA ASP A 145 -17.99 4.18 0.73
C ASP A 145 -17.23 2.84 0.62
N THR A 146 -15.89 2.89 0.61
CA THR A 146 -14.99 1.71 0.58
C THR A 146 -14.90 1.03 1.96
N GLY A 147 -15.82 1.38 2.87
CA GLY A 147 -15.91 0.84 4.22
C GLY A 147 -14.77 1.25 5.16
N GLY A 148 -13.79 2.03 4.72
CA GLY A 148 -12.60 2.38 5.52
C GLY A 148 -11.87 1.16 6.10
N ALA A 149 -12.09 -0.03 5.50
CA ALA A 149 -11.60 -1.28 6.05
C ALA A 149 -10.10 -1.34 5.85
N THR A 150 -9.37 -1.15 6.94
CA THR A 150 -7.92 -1.33 6.98
C THR A 150 -7.58 -2.78 6.64
N GLU A 151 -6.35 -3.01 6.19
CA GLU A 151 -5.87 -4.37 5.88
C GLU A 151 -6.09 -5.34 7.05
N ALA A 152 -5.85 -4.87 8.29
CA ALA A 152 -6.06 -5.68 9.49
C ALA A 152 -7.53 -6.07 9.70
N LEU A 153 -8.47 -5.13 9.47
CA LEU A 153 -9.89 -5.42 9.58
C LEU A 153 -10.34 -6.38 8.47
N SER A 154 -9.93 -6.14 7.22
CA SER A 154 -10.23 -7.02 6.09
C SER A 154 -9.72 -8.45 6.32
N ALA A 155 -8.49 -8.61 6.83
CA ALA A 155 -7.93 -9.91 7.17
C ALA A 155 -8.73 -10.61 8.29
N LEU A 156 -9.16 -9.87 9.32
CA LEU A 156 -9.99 -10.43 10.39
C LEU A 156 -11.36 -10.88 9.86
N VAL A 157 -12.04 -10.04 9.07
CA VAL A 157 -13.34 -10.35 8.49
C VAL A 157 -13.26 -11.57 7.57
N ALA A 158 -12.23 -11.65 6.71
CA ALA A 158 -11.99 -12.81 5.86
C ALA A 158 -11.82 -14.09 6.70
N ARG A 159 -11.00 -14.06 7.75
CA ARG A 159 -10.82 -15.21 8.66
C ARG A 159 -12.11 -15.65 9.32
N ILE A 160 -12.90 -14.70 9.84
CA ILE A 160 -14.18 -14.99 10.50
C ILE A 160 -15.16 -15.59 9.50
N ALA A 161 -15.35 -14.94 8.35
CA ALA A 161 -16.29 -15.40 7.32
C ALA A 161 -15.94 -16.81 6.81
N LEU A 162 -14.65 -17.11 6.65
CA LEU A 162 -14.16 -18.40 6.17
C LEU A 162 -13.96 -19.45 7.27
N SER A 163 -14.07 -19.09 8.56
CA SER A 163 -13.94 -20.02 9.68
C SER A 163 -15.07 -21.05 9.75
N GLY A 164 -16.27 -20.69 9.28
CA GLY A 164 -17.47 -21.55 9.33
C GLY A 164 -17.71 -22.37 8.05
N VAL A 165 -16.87 -22.22 7.03
CA VAL A 165 -17.04 -22.93 5.75
C VAL A 165 -16.49 -24.35 5.87
N ALA A 166 -17.34 -25.27 6.31
CA ALA A 166 -17.05 -26.69 6.33
C ALA A 166 -17.23 -27.27 4.91
N ALA A 167 -16.19 -27.17 4.09
CA ALA A 167 -16.17 -27.85 2.79
C ALA A 167 -15.54 -29.26 2.95
N PRO A 168 -16.14 -30.32 2.39
CA PRO A 168 -15.59 -31.68 2.41
C PRO A 168 -14.16 -31.81 1.84
N SER A 169 -13.75 -30.83 1.02
CA SER A 169 -12.47 -30.75 0.30
C SER A 169 -11.52 -29.66 0.84
N GLY A 170 -11.80 -29.08 2.03
CA GLY A 170 -11.05 -27.92 2.55
C GLY A 170 -11.43 -26.59 1.88
N ARG A 171 -10.71 -25.50 2.18
CA ARG A 171 -10.98 -24.14 1.67
C ARG A 171 -10.58 -23.92 0.19
N HIS A 172 -10.92 -24.85 -0.70
CA HIS A 172 -10.61 -24.77 -2.13
C HIS A 172 -11.89 -24.63 -2.95
N GLY A 173 -11.85 -23.85 -4.03
CA GLY A 173 -12.97 -23.74 -4.96
C GLY A 173 -14.20 -23.03 -4.38
N LEU A 174 -14.03 -22.16 -3.38
CA LEU A 174 -15.13 -21.37 -2.83
C LEU A 174 -15.53 -20.26 -3.81
N THR A 175 -16.79 -19.84 -3.76
CA THR A 175 -17.22 -18.58 -4.40
C THR A 175 -17.43 -17.53 -3.32
N ILE A 176 -16.64 -16.47 -3.36
CA ILE A 176 -16.68 -15.36 -2.40
C ILE A 176 -17.21 -14.12 -3.13
N TYR A 177 -18.34 -13.61 -2.66
CA TYR A 177 -18.99 -12.44 -3.22
C TYR A 177 -18.90 -11.26 -2.24
N ASP A 178 -18.36 -10.14 -2.71
CA ASP A 178 -18.32 -8.87 -2.02
C ASP A 178 -19.13 -7.82 -2.81
N PRO A 179 -20.36 -7.49 -2.38
CA PRO A 179 -21.22 -6.53 -3.08
C PRO A 179 -20.75 -5.08 -2.97
N PHE A 180 -19.75 -4.78 -2.13
CA PHE A 180 -19.18 -3.43 -1.90
C PHE A 180 -17.65 -3.49 -1.83
N CYS A 181 -17.03 -4.14 -2.82
CA CYS A 181 -15.63 -4.50 -2.77
C CYS A 181 -14.66 -3.30 -2.80
N GLY A 182 -15.10 -2.13 -3.28
CA GLY A 182 -14.27 -0.93 -3.34
C GLY A 182 -12.95 -1.17 -4.07
N ALA A 183 -11.83 -0.79 -3.45
CA ALA A 183 -10.47 -1.07 -3.94
C ALA A 183 -10.00 -2.52 -3.70
N GLY A 184 -10.85 -3.38 -3.13
CA GLY A 184 -10.62 -4.82 -3.03
C GLY A 184 -9.93 -5.30 -1.75
N ASN A 185 -9.81 -4.49 -0.69
CA ASN A 185 -9.09 -4.89 0.55
C ASN A 185 -9.60 -6.24 1.12
N LEU A 186 -10.93 -6.41 1.19
CA LEU A 186 -11.52 -7.65 1.69
C LEU A 186 -11.35 -8.82 0.72
N LEU A 187 -11.52 -8.60 -0.60
CA LEU A 187 -11.32 -9.65 -1.60
C LEU A 187 -9.87 -10.13 -1.66
N VAL A 188 -8.90 -9.21 -1.57
CA VAL A 188 -7.47 -9.55 -1.50
C VAL A 188 -7.17 -10.35 -0.23
N ALA A 189 -7.75 -9.96 0.91
CA ALA A 189 -7.62 -10.74 2.14
C ALA A 189 -8.26 -12.14 2.04
N ALA A 190 -9.43 -12.23 1.39
CA ALA A 190 -10.12 -13.49 1.17
C ALA A 190 -9.33 -14.44 0.25
N ALA A 191 -8.71 -13.92 -0.83
CA ALA A 191 -7.81 -14.69 -1.70
C ALA A 191 -6.64 -15.32 -0.92
N ARG A 192 -6.08 -14.61 0.07
CA ARG A 192 -4.98 -15.14 0.91
C ARG A 192 -5.45 -16.26 1.84
N GLU A 193 -6.67 -16.17 2.35
CA GLU A 193 -7.24 -17.12 3.32
C GLU A 193 -7.85 -18.38 2.69
N ALA A 194 -8.28 -18.27 1.43
CA ALA A 194 -8.82 -19.37 0.63
C ALA A 194 -8.27 -19.27 -0.81
N PRO A 195 -7.01 -19.70 -1.02
CA PRO A 195 -6.45 -19.84 -2.37
C PRO A 195 -7.36 -20.69 -3.27
N ASP A 196 -7.35 -20.45 -4.58
CA ASP A 196 -8.18 -21.15 -5.56
C ASP A 196 -9.71 -20.90 -5.44
N SER A 197 -10.10 -19.79 -4.82
CA SER A 197 -11.51 -19.35 -4.77
C SER A 197 -11.87 -18.47 -5.97
N THR A 198 -13.11 -18.58 -6.43
CA THR A 198 -13.71 -17.61 -7.36
C THR A 198 -14.14 -16.37 -6.58
N LEU A 199 -13.55 -15.22 -6.91
CA LEU A 199 -13.86 -13.95 -6.26
C LEU A 199 -14.75 -13.11 -7.18
N ILE A 200 -15.85 -12.60 -6.62
CA ILE A 200 -16.79 -11.72 -7.34
C ILE A 200 -16.92 -10.43 -6.54
N GLY A 201 -16.48 -9.33 -7.13
CA GLY A 201 -16.60 -7.99 -6.56
C GLY A 201 -17.61 -7.14 -7.31
N ALA A 202 -18.47 -6.43 -6.58
CA ALA A 202 -19.31 -5.37 -7.10
C ALA A 202 -19.23 -4.13 -6.20
N ALA A 203 -19.66 -2.99 -6.71
CA ALA A 203 -19.87 -1.77 -5.93
C ALA A 203 -20.87 -0.86 -6.68
N PRO A 204 -21.68 -0.05 -5.95
CA PRO A 204 -22.54 0.95 -6.57
C PRO A 204 -21.76 1.99 -7.37
N GLU A 205 -20.70 2.54 -6.76
CA GLU A 205 -19.68 3.32 -7.46
C GLU A 205 -18.55 2.38 -7.92
N ARG A 206 -18.28 2.36 -9.22
CA ARG A 206 -17.41 1.37 -9.85
C ARG A 206 -15.98 1.84 -10.03
N ALA A 207 -15.67 3.10 -9.78
CA ALA A 207 -14.36 3.68 -10.07
C ALA A 207 -13.17 2.93 -9.43
N ALA A 208 -13.33 2.36 -8.23
CA ALA A 208 -12.29 1.60 -7.55
C ALA A 208 -12.28 0.09 -7.89
N VAL A 209 -13.32 -0.43 -8.56
CA VAL A 209 -13.43 -1.87 -8.88
C VAL A 209 -12.32 -2.34 -9.82
N PRO A 210 -11.91 -1.59 -10.86
CA PRO A 210 -10.75 -1.97 -11.67
C PRO A 210 -9.46 -2.08 -10.86
N LEU A 211 -9.26 -1.22 -9.84
CA LEU A 211 -8.12 -1.33 -8.93
C LEU A 211 -8.15 -2.64 -8.12
N ALA A 212 -9.33 -3.06 -7.63
CA ALA A 212 -9.48 -4.37 -6.98
C ALA A 212 -9.06 -5.51 -7.92
N GLY A 213 -9.47 -5.47 -9.19
CA GLY A 213 -9.11 -6.47 -10.19
C GLY A 213 -7.62 -6.47 -10.54
N ALA A 214 -6.98 -5.30 -10.62
CA ALA A 214 -5.53 -5.20 -10.82
C ALA A 214 -4.74 -5.79 -9.64
N ARG A 215 -5.15 -5.50 -8.40
CA ARG A 215 -4.53 -6.05 -7.18
C ARG A 215 -4.62 -7.56 -7.12
N LEU A 216 -5.78 -8.13 -7.43
CA LEU A 216 -5.97 -9.58 -7.44
C LEU A 216 -5.08 -10.25 -8.49
N ARG A 217 -5.00 -9.72 -9.72
CA ARG A 217 -4.08 -10.28 -10.74
C ARG A 217 -2.61 -10.14 -10.37
N ALA A 218 -2.23 -9.05 -9.71
CA ALA A 218 -0.87 -8.86 -9.22
C ALA A 218 -0.52 -9.81 -8.07
N ALA A 219 -1.52 -10.38 -7.39
CA ALA A 219 -1.32 -11.27 -6.26
C ALA A 219 -1.00 -12.73 -6.63
N GLY A 220 -1.30 -13.13 -7.88
CA GLY A 220 -1.25 -14.52 -8.37
C GLY A 220 -2.62 -15.16 -8.46
#